data_AF-A0A1F8H904-F1
#
_entry.id   AF-A0A1F8H904-F1
#
_cell.length_a   1.000
_cell.length_b   1.000
_cell.length_c   1.000
_cell.angle_alpha   90.00
_cell.angle_beta   90.00
_cell.angle_gamma   90.00
#
_symmetry.space_group_name_H-M   'P 1'
#
loop_
_entity.id
_entity.type
_entity.pdbx_description
1 polymer ?
#
loop_
_entity_poly.entity_id
_entity_poly.type
_entity_poly.pdbx_seq_one_letter_code
_entity_poly.pdbx_strand_id
1 'polypeptide(L)'
;MKYKKLLTGFFKKPLFAQIILLMALAGIISFFKPSFDFSNGNTSGLATLVINLETEKRFFEGEVVKDMTMLDALNAAVSVGNIKLNYAIDKSGDVNIMEIDGHTNGVDNKYFVFYLNSKKVAAKDLNKKPVYNRDRIEIRNE
;
A
#
# COMPACT_ATOMS: atom_id res chain seq x y z
N MET A 1 37.67 40.37 -31.01
CA MET A 1 38.43 39.12 -30.80
C MET A 1 38.97 38.95 -29.35
N LYS A 2 38.37 39.56 -28.31
CA LYS A 2 38.87 39.51 -26.91
C LYS A 2 38.02 38.68 -25.93
N TYR A 3 36.81 38.26 -26.32
CA TYR A 3 35.88 37.55 -25.41
C TYR A 3 36.17 36.04 -25.28
N LYS A 4 36.71 35.42 -26.34
CA LYS A 4 37.03 33.98 -26.35
C LYS A 4 38.18 33.59 -25.39
N LYS A 5 39.05 34.54 -25.03
CA LYS A 5 40.23 34.30 -24.17
C LYS A 5 39.90 34.38 -22.67
N LEU A 6 38.80 35.04 -22.30
CA LEU A 6 38.33 35.14 -20.91
C LEU A 6 37.56 33.90 -20.47
N LEU A 7 36.78 33.30 -21.36
CA LEU A 7 36.02 32.08 -21.08
C LEU A 7 36.94 30.87 -20.83
N THR A 8 38.05 30.74 -21.57
CA THR A 8 38.94 29.57 -21.45
C THR A 8 39.82 29.56 -20.19
N GLY A 9 39.92 30.67 -19.45
CA GLY A 9 40.59 30.74 -18.15
C GLY A 9 39.68 30.38 -16.96
N PHE A 10 38.37 30.60 -17.11
CA PHE A 10 37.37 30.33 -16.06
C PHE A 10 37.11 28.83 -15.86
N PHE A 11 37.12 28.04 -16.94
CA PHE A 11 36.91 26.58 -16.88
C PHE A 11 38.14 25.76 -16.41
N LYS A 12 39.30 26.37 -16.20
CA LYS A 12 40.53 25.66 -15.78
C LYS A 12 40.70 25.49 -14.28
N LYS A 13 39.79 26.05 -13.46
CA LYS A 13 39.86 25.92 -12.00
C LYS A 13 38.95 24.78 -11.52
N PRO A 14 39.45 23.86 -10.66
CA PRO A 14 38.65 22.72 -10.16
C PRO A 14 37.39 23.16 -9.39
N LEU A 15 37.39 24.39 -8.87
CA LEU A 15 36.24 25.01 -8.20
C LEU A 15 35.03 25.21 -9.13
N PHE A 16 35.26 25.48 -10.43
CA PHE A 16 34.16 25.67 -11.37
C PHE A 16 33.47 24.35 -11.74
N ALA A 17 34.25 23.27 -11.89
CA ALA A 17 33.72 21.93 -12.08
C ALA A 17 32.89 21.48 -10.86
N GLN A 18 33.33 21.82 -9.63
CA GLN A 18 32.57 21.55 -8.41
C GLN A 18 31.24 22.31 -8.37
N ILE A 19 31.20 23.59 -8.74
CA ILE A 19 29.97 24.39 -8.76
C ILE A 19 28.97 23.84 -9.78
N ILE A 20 29.44 23.47 -10.97
CA ILE A 20 28.58 22.87 -12.02
C ILE A 20 28.04 21.51 -11.57
N LEU A 21 28.87 20.68 -10.92
CA LEU A 21 28.45 19.39 -10.37
C LEU A 21 27.40 19.56 -9.27
N LEU A 22 27.54 20.57 -8.41
CA LEU A 22 26.59 20.86 -7.33
C LEU A 22 25.24 21.33 -7.88
N MET A 23 25.24 22.18 -8.92
CA MET A 23 24.01 22.57 -9.61
C MET A 23 23.36 21.41 -10.36
N ALA A 24 24.14 20.51 -10.98
CA ALA A 24 23.61 19.32 -11.64
C ALA A 24 22.96 18.36 -10.63
N LEU A 25 23.58 18.12 -9.47
CA LEU A 25 23.02 17.29 -8.40
C LEU A 25 21.74 17.89 -7.81
N ALA A 26 21.71 19.20 -7.54
CA ALA A 26 20.52 19.88 -7.06
C ALA A 26 19.36 19.82 -8.07
N GLY A 27 19.67 19.98 -9.37
CA GLY A 27 18.68 19.86 -10.44
C GLY A 27 18.09 18.46 -10.59
N ILE A 28 18.90 17.41 -10.40
CA ILE A 28 18.45 16.01 -10.44
C ILE A 28 17.49 15.71 -9.28
N ILE A 29 17.74 16.24 -8.07
CA ILE A 29 16.85 16.07 -6.91
C ILE A 29 15.50 16.76 -7.12
N SER A 30 15.45 17.91 -7.80
CA SER A 30 14.19 18.58 -8.14
C SER A 30 13.40 17.89 -9.25
N PHE A 31 14.07 17.17 -10.16
CA PHE A 31 13.42 16.50 -11.29
C PHE A 31 12.92 15.09 -10.94
N PHE A 32 13.67 14.35 -10.13
CA PHE A 32 13.17 13.15 -9.47
C PHE A 32 12.44 13.57 -8.20
N LYS A 33 11.20 14.08 -8.34
CA LYS A 33 10.24 13.96 -7.24
C LYS A 33 10.15 12.47 -6.93
N PRO A 34 10.66 11.98 -5.79
CA PRO A 34 10.26 10.67 -5.36
C PRO A 34 8.75 10.78 -5.14
N SER A 35 7.95 10.00 -5.85
CA SER A 35 6.55 9.79 -5.52
C SER A 35 6.43 8.97 -4.22
N PHE A 36 7.25 9.31 -3.22
CA PHE A 36 6.99 8.96 -1.85
C PHE A 36 6.03 10.01 -1.33
N ASP A 37 4.76 9.74 -1.54
CA ASP A 37 3.68 10.40 -0.82
C ASP A 37 3.78 9.98 0.65
N PHE A 38 4.71 10.61 1.38
CA PHE A 38 4.71 10.64 2.84
C PHE A 38 3.65 11.64 3.31
N SER A 39 2.42 11.51 2.82
CA SER A 39 1.23 12.01 3.50
C SER A 39 1.07 11.23 4.81
N ASN A 40 1.96 11.53 5.75
CA ASN A 40 1.81 11.24 7.17
C ASN A 40 0.81 12.25 7.75
N GLY A 41 -0.41 12.22 7.22
CA GLY A 41 -1.53 12.99 7.71
C GLY A 41 -2.26 12.15 8.73
N ASN A 42 -2.27 12.60 9.98
CA ASN A 42 -3.20 12.18 11.05
C ASN A 42 -4.66 12.55 10.68
N THR A 43 -5.09 12.25 9.46
CA THR A 43 -6.47 12.39 9.05
C THR A 43 -7.11 11.03 9.24
N SER A 44 -7.81 10.90 10.37
CA SER A 44 -8.90 9.94 10.54
C SER A 44 -9.66 9.85 9.22
N GLY A 45 -9.57 8.70 8.59
CA GLY A 45 -9.98 8.46 7.22
C GLY A 45 -10.77 7.17 7.16
N LEU A 46 -11.78 7.10 6.32
CA LEU A 46 -12.62 5.91 6.22
C LEU A 46 -12.08 5.00 5.11
N ALA A 47 -12.03 3.70 5.38
CA ALA A 47 -11.84 2.67 4.37
C ALA A 47 -13.09 1.78 4.30
N THR A 48 -13.31 1.17 3.15
CA THR A 48 -14.47 0.30 2.90
C THR A 48 -14.01 -1.14 2.76
N LEU A 49 -14.67 -2.06 3.47
CA LEU A 49 -14.54 -3.50 3.28
C LEU A 49 -15.84 -4.05 2.69
N VAL A 50 -15.71 -4.84 1.62
CA VAL A 50 -16.81 -5.57 0.99
C VAL A 50 -16.52 -7.06 1.07
N ILE A 51 -17.40 -7.81 1.73
CA ILE A 51 -17.36 -9.27 1.76
C ILE A 51 -18.47 -9.75 0.83
N ASN A 52 -18.10 -10.46 -0.23
CA ASN A 52 -19.01 -10.94 -1.27
C ASN A 52 -18.81 -12.45 -1.45
N LEU A 53 -19.41 -13.23 -0.56
CA LEU A 53 -19.29 -14.69 -0.53
C LEU A 53 -20.62 -15.29 -1.00
N GLU A 54 -20.61 -15.86 -2.20
CA GLU A 54 -21.79 -16.51 -2.81
C GLU A 54 -23.03 -15.61 -2.88
N THR A 55 -24.02 -15.85 -2.01
CA THR A 55 -25.27 -15.08 -1.91
C THR A 55 -25.20 -13.98 -0.86
N GLU A 56 -24.19 -13.99 0.00
CA GLU A 56 -24.04 -13.02 1.08
C GLU A 56 -23.11 -11.89 0.68
N LYS A 57 -23.64 -10.67 0.75
CA LYS A 57 -22.89 -9.45 0.52
C LYS A 57 -23.00 -8.54 1.74
N ARG A 58 -21.87 -8.27 2.37
CA ARG A 58 -21.77 -7.40 3.53
C ARG A 58 -20.82 -6.25 3.23
N PHE A 59 -21.17 -5.07 3.77
CA PHE A 59 -20.43 -3.83 3.58
C PHE A 59 -20.11 -3.23 4.92
N PHE A 60 -18.86 -2.82 5.08
CA PHE A 60 -18.37 -2.16 6.28
C PHE A 60 -17.62 -0.90 5.86
N GLU A 61 -17.85 0.18 6.60
CA GLU A 61 -17.05 1.39 6.52
C GLU A 61 -16.49 1.65 7.91
N GLY A 62 -15.18 1.87 8.00
CA GLY A 62 -14.49 1.98 9.27
C GLY A 62 -13.32 2.95 9.20
N GLU A 63 -13.00 3.52 10.35
CA GLU A 63 -11.85 4.40 10.50
C GLU A 63 -10.54 3.63 10.33
N VAL A 64 -9.64 4.19 9.53
CA VAL A 64 -8.28 3.70 9.32
C VAL A 64 -7.39 4.29 10.39
N VAL A 65 -6.81 3.40 11.22
CA VAL A 65 -5.81 3.77 12.21
C VAL A 65 -4.39 3.62 11.65
N LYS A 66 -3.42 4.21 12.35
CA LYS A 66 -2.02 4.15 11.93
C LYS A 66 -1.53 2.69 11.86
N ASP A 67 -0.78 2.38 10.80
CA ASP A 67 -0.15 1.07 10.54
C ASP A 67 -1.16 -0.09 10.39
N MET A 68 -2.44 0.21 10.16
CA MET A 68 -3.50 -0.77 9.95
C MET A 68 -3.26 -1.58 8.68
N THR A 69 -3.35 -2.91 8.80
CA THR A 69 -3.22 -3.84 7.68
C THR A 69 -4.57 -4.32 7.16
N MET A 70 -4.58 -5.01 6.02
CA MET A 70 -5.80 -5.65 5.51
C MET A 70 -6.37 -6.69 6.49
N LEU A 71 -5.50 -7.41 7.21
CA LEU A 71 -5.94 -8.34 8.24
C LEU A 71 -6.58 -7.62 9.42
N ASP A 72 -6.04 -6.47 9.84
CA ASP A 72 -6.63 -5.66 10.91
C ASP A 72 -8.01 -5.11 10.52
N ALA A 73 -8.15 -4.65 9.27
CA ALA A 73 -9.45 -4.23 8.72
C ALA A 73 -10.48 -5.36 8.73
N LEU A 74 -10.06 -6.58 8.37
CA LEU A 74 -10.92 -7.75 8.42
C LEU A 74 -11.31 -8.11 9.87
N ASN A 75 -10.36 -8.10 10.80
CA ASN A 75 -10.61 -8.35 12.23
C ASN A 75 -11.58 -7.32 12.83
N ALA A 76 -11.43 -6.03 12.48
CA ALA A 76 -12.32 -4.97 12.93
C ALA A 76 -13.75 -5.17 12.41
N ALA A 77 -13.90 -5.46 11.12
CA ALA A 77 -15.21 -5.75 10.52
C ALA A 77 -15.87 -7.00 11.11
N VAL A 78 -15.07 -8.03 11.40
CA VAL A 78 -15.52 -9.25 12.07
C VAL A 78 -16.05 -8.97 13.47
N SER A 79 -15.34 -8.15 14.25
CA SER A 79 -15.75 -7.78 15.60
C SER A 79 -17.06 -6.98 15.62
N VAL A 80 -17.30 -6.12 14.63
CA VAL A 80 -18.51 -5.27 14.57
C VAL A 80 -19.67 -6.02 13.90
N GLY A 81 -19.38 -6.81 12.89
CA GLY A 81 -20.37 -7.50 12.06
C GLY A 81 -20.82 -8.86 12.59
N ASN A 82 -20.32 -9.30 13.75
CA ASN A 82 -20.53 -10.66 14.28
C ASN A 82 -20.23 -11.76 13.25
N ILE A 83 -19.18 -11.55 12.44
CA ILE A 83 -18.76 -12.53 11.43
C ILE A 83 -17.76 -13.48 12.07
N LYS A 84 -17.83 -14.77 11.76
CA LYS A 84 -16.78 -15.71 12.18
C LYS A 84 -15.58 -15.61 11.24
N LEU A 85 -14.38 -15.46 11.78
CA LEU A 85 -13.13 -15.52 10.99
C LEU A 85 -12.18 -16.52 11.62
N ASN A 86 -11.70 -17.47 10.82
CA ASN A 86 -10.66 -18.41 11.23
C ASN A 86 -9.45 -18.29 10.32
N TYR A 87 -8.30 -17.98 10.91
CA TYR A 87 -7.03 -17.85 10.20
C TYR A 87 -5.87 -18.28 11.09
N ALA A 88 -4.75 -18.59 10.44
CA ALA A 88 -3.47 -18.83 11.09
C ALA A 88 -2.42 -17.88 10.53
N ILE A 89 -1.46 -17.49 11.36
CA ILE A 89 -0.24 -16.80 10.95
C ILE A 89 0.92 -17.73 11.25
N ASP A 90 1.74 -18.02 10.24
CA ASP A 90 2.91 -18.88 10.41
C ASP A 90 4.12 -18.12 10.99
N LYS A 91 5.25 -18.84 11.18
CA LYS A 91 6.49 -18.25 11.71
C LYS A 91 7.12 -17.20 10.79
N SER A 92 6.76 -17.20 9.51
CA SER A 92 7.22 -16.25 8.50
C SER A 92 6.32 -15.00 8.44
N GLY A 93 5.26 -14.97 9.26
CA GLY A 93 4.24 -13.92 9.24
C GLY A 93 3.28 -14.05 8.06
N ASP A 94 3.24 -15.19 7.39
CA ASP A 94 2.32 -15.46 6.29
C ASP A 94 0.96 -15.87 6.84
N VAL A 95 -0.09 -15.22 6.34
CA VAL A 95 -1.48 -15.46 6.76
C VAL A 95 -2.14 -16.54 5.90
N ASN A 96 -2.83 -17.47 6.55
CA ASN A 96 -3.69 -18.45 5.92
C ASN A 96 -5.13 -18.30 6.41
N ILE A 97 -6.06 -17.90 5.53
CA ILE A 97 -7.48 -17.78 5.85
C ILE A 97 -8.17 -19.12 5.59
N MET A 98 -8.74 -19.70 6.65
CA MET A 98 -9.41 -21.00 6.62
C MET A 98 -10.91 -20.86 6.45
N GLU A 99 -11.54 -19.92 7.15
CA GLU A 99 -12.99 -19.76 7.19
C GLU A 99 -13.38 -18.28 7.34
N ILE A 100 -14.41 -17.86 6.61
CA ILE A 100 -15.07 -16.55 6.76
C ILE A 100 -16.57 -16.81 6.78
N ASP A 101 -17.23 -16.44 7.87
CA ASP A 101 -18.68 -16.45 8.04
C ASP A 101 -19.35 -17.79 7.76
N GLY A 102 -18.73 -18.89 8.19
CA GLY A 102 -19.22 -20.24 7.91
C GLY A 102 -18.83 -20.78 6.53
N HIS A 103 -18.31 -19.95 5.62
CA HIS A 103 -17.72 -20.41 4.37
C HIS A 103 -16.29 -20.88 4.60
N THR A 104 -15.95 -22.07 4.12
CA THR A 104 -14.60 -22.65 4.22
C THR A 104 -13.84 -22.46 2.91
N ASN A 105 -12.59 -22.02 3.00
CA ASN A 105 -11.74 -21.78 1.83
C ASN A 105 -11.40 -23.10 1.12
N GLY A 106 -11.60 -23.17 -0.20
CA GLY A 106 -11.28 -24.33 -1.03
C GLY A 106 -12.37 -25.41 -1.10
N VAL A 107 -13.47 -25.28 -0.35
CA VAL A 107 -14.63 -26.16 -0.50
C VAL A 107 -15.32 -25.89 -1.84
N ASP A 108 -15.79 -26.95 -2.50
CA ASP A 108 -16.39 -26.90 -3.84
C ASP A 108 -15.52 -26.20 -4.91
N ASN A 109 -14.20 -26.26 -4.73
CA ASN A 109 -13.21 -25.61 -5.60
C ASN A 109 -13.37 -24.07 -5.67
N LYS A 110 -13.98 -23.46 -4.64
CA LYS A 110 -14.08 -22.00 -4.48
C LYS A 110 -13.05 -21.51 -3.48
N TYR A 111 -12.23 -20.55 -3.88
CA TYR A 111 -11.19 -19.98 -3.03
C TYR A 111 -11.47 -18.53 -2.71
N PHE A 112 -11.11 -18.12 -1.49
CA PHE A 112 -11.14 -16.71 -1.11
C PHE A 112 -10.07 -15.93 -1.85
N VAL A 113 -10.51 -14.89 -2.54
CA VAL A 113 -9.64 -13.97 -3.26
C VAL A 113 -9.81 -12.57 -2.72
N PHE A 114 -8.67 -11.98 -2.36
CA PHE A 114 -8.58 -10.69 -1.70
C PHE A 114 -8.15 -9.64 -2.69
N TYR A 115 -8.76 -8.47 -2.58
CA TYR A 115 -8.47 -7.31 -3.41
C TYR A 115 -8.29 -6.08 -2.54
N LEU A 116 -7.31 -5.26 -2.89
CA LEU A 116 -7.12 -3.91 -2.37
C LEU A 116 -7.13 -2.95 -3.56
N ASN A 117 -8.10 -2.03 -3.59
CA ASN A 117 -8.30 -1.08 -4.69
C ASN A 117 -8.31 -1.79 -6.06
N SER A 118 -9.07 -2.89 -6.16
CA SER A 118 -9.20 -3.74 -7.35
C SER A 118 -7.93 -4.52 -7.77
N LYS A 119 -6.84 -4.47 -6.98
CA LYS A 119 -5.65 -5.28 -7.20
C LYS A 119 -5.68 -6.52 -6.34
N LYS A 120 -5.46 -7.69 -6.95
CA LYS A 120 -5.40 -8.98 -6.23
C LYS A 120 -4.24 -8.98 -5.23
N VAL A 121 -4.52 -9.43 -4.01
CA VAL A 121 -3.57 -9.58 -2.91
C VAL A 121 -3.52 -11.04 -2.52
N ALA A 122 -2.31 -11.59 -2.36
CA ALA A 122 -2.15 -12.95 -1.87
C ALA A 122 -2.54 -13.02 -0.39
N ALA A 123 -3.27 -14.07 0.01
CA ALA A 123 -3.71 -14.24 1.39
C ALA A 123 -2.55 -14.13 2.39
N LYS A 124 -1.38 -14.71 2.04
CA LYS A 124 -0.16 -14.65 2.85
C LYS A 124 0.31 -13.23 3.22
N ASP A 125 -0.02 -12.24 2.41
CA ASP A 125 0.46 -10.86 2.58
C ASP A 125 -0.56 -9.98 3.34
N LEU A 126 -1.72 -10.50 3.77
CA LEU A 126 -2.78 -9.69 4.38
C LEU A 126 -2.33 -8.94 5.65
N ASN A 127 -1.45 -9.54 6.45
CA ASN A 127 -0.85 -8.90 7.64
C ASN A 127 0.34 -7.96 7.31
N LYS A 128 0.65 -7.79 6.02
CA LYS A 128 1.79 -6.97 5.55
C LYS A 128 1.33 -5.84 4.63
N LYS A 129 0.10 -5.92 4.09
CA LYS A 129 -0.47 -4.91 3.19
C LYS A 129 -1.14 -3.80 4.02
N PRO A 130 -0.59 -2.58 4.00
CA PRO A 130 -1.20 -1.45 4.70
C PRO A 130 -2.50 -1.04 4.01
N VAL A 131 -3.41 -0.52 4.82
CA VAL A 131 -4.67 0.09 4.40
C VAL A 131 -4.59 1.58 4.68
N TYR A 132 -5.00 2.37 3.70
CA TYR A 132 -5.02 3.83 3.76
C TYR A 132 -6.43 4.37 3.66
N ASN A 133 -6.58 5.65 3.96
CA ASN A 133 -7.82 6.38 3.81
C ASN A 133 -8.37 6.23 2.38
N ARG A 134 -9.68 5.96 2.26
CA ARG A 134 -10.43 5.70 1.02
C ARG A 134 -10.09 4.40 0.30
N ASP A 135 -9.27 3.55 0.90
CA ASP A 135 -9.04 2.23 0.33
C ASP A 135 -10.31 1.39 0.34
N ARG A 136 -10.45 0.58 -0.70
CA ARG A 136 -11.51 -0.41 -0.83
C ARG A 136 -10.92 -1.80 -0.81
N ILE A 137 -11.24 -2.55 0.24
CA ILE A 137 -10.93 -3.96 0.37
C ILE A 137 -12.14 -4.76 -0.12
N GLU A 138 -11.89 -5.79 -0.93
CA GLU A 138 -12.94 -6.70 -1.40
C GLU A 138 -12.49 -8.15 -1.25
N ILE A 139 -13.40 -8.98 -0.74
CA ILE A 139 -13.24 -10.43 -0.59
C ILE A 139 -14.32 -11.09 -1.42
N ARG A 140 -13.94 -12.03 -2.28
CA ARG A 140 -14.88 -12.81 -3.10
C ARG A 140 -14.44 -14.24 -3.28
N ASN A 141 -15.38 -15.10 -3.63
CA ASN A 141 -15.09 -16.48 -4.06
C ASN A 141 -14.77 -16.50 -5.56
N GLU A 142 -13.68 -17.18 -5.93
CA GLU A 142 -13.34 -17.55 -7.32
C GLU A 142 -13.20 -19.05 -7.47
#